data_AF-A0A835M7B8-F1
#
_entry.id   AF-A0A835M7B8-F1
#
_cell.length_a   1.000
_cell.length_b   1.000
_cell.length_c   1.000
_cell.angle_alpha   90.00
_cell.angle_beta   90.00
_cell.angle_gamma   90.00
#
_symmetry.space_group_name_H-M   'P 1'
#
loop_
_entity.id
_entity.type
_entity.pdbx_description
1 polymer ?
#
loop_
_entity_poly.entity_id
_entity_poly.type
_entity_poly.pdbx_seq_one_letter_code
_entity_poly.pdbx_strand_id
1 'polypeptide(L)' 'MAKLGFVNVNNEEEAEQFLCSMLGDDCDLSMVVVRDVLCQCGYDVDTALDVLLDLSSSTSSSHNQLNDGYYVR' A
#
# COMPACT_ATOMS: atom_id res chain seq x y z
N MET A 1 6.41 26.27 -23.88
CA MET A 1 5.48 25.21 -23.43
C MET A 1 6.17 24.48 -22.31
N ALA A 2 5.62 24.58 -21.10
CA ALA A 2 6.23 23.99 -19.91
C ALA A 2 6.36 22.49 -20.15
N LYS A 3 7.59 21.98 -20.04
CA LYS A 3 7.84 20.55 -19.92
C LYS A 3 7.35 20.20 -18.52
N LEU A 4 6.05 19.85 -18.40
CA LEU A 4 5.50 19.38 -17.15
C LEU A 4 6.25 18.09 -16.81
N GLY A 5 6.97 18.12 -15.70
CA GLY A 5 7.55 16.95 -15.08
C GLY A 5 6.41 16.05 -14.64
N PHE A 6 5.87 15.27 -15.56
CA PHE A 6 5.33 13.97 -15.20
C PHE A 6 6.57 13.10 -15.06
N VAL A 7 6.83 12.64 -13.84
CA VAL A 7 7.51 11.36 -13.67
C VAL A 7 6.61 10.37 -14.40
N ASN A 8 6.83 10.23 -15.70
CA ASN A 8 6.23 9.17 -16.46
C ASN A 8 7.03 7.95 -16.04
N VAL A 9 6.53 7.29 -14.99
CA VAL A 9 6.93 5.94 -14.64
C VAL A 9 6.59 5.10 -15.87
N ASN A 10 7.47 5.11 -16.87
CA ASN A 10 7.29 4.37 -18.12
C ASN A 10 7.47 2.87 -17.93
N ASN A 11 7.84 2.44 -16.73
CA ASN A 11 8.09 1.06 -16.40
C ASN A 11 7.32 0.76 -15.11
N GLU A 12 6.25 -0.01 -15.21
CA GLU A 12 5.53 -0.56 -14.05
C GLU A 12 6.52 -1.19 -13.05
N GLU A 13 7.58 -1.81 -13.59
CA GLU A 13 8.71 -2.36 -12.84
C GLU A 13 9.46 -1.34 -11.98
N GLU A 14 9.61 -0.07 -12.41
CA GLU A 14 10.28 0.97 -11.61
C GLU A 14 9.40 1.41 -10.44
N ALA A 15 8.08 1.56 -10.67
CA ALA A 15 7.15 1.86 -9.58
C ALA A 15 7.06 0.71 -8.57
N GLU A 16 7.01 -0.54 -9.05
CA GLU A 16 7.02 -1.72 -8.19
C GLU A 16 8.27 -1.77 -7.32
N GLN A 17 9.46 -1.59 -7.92
CA GLN A 17 10.71 -1.60 -7.16
C GLN A 17 10.83 -0.43 -6.18
N PHE A 18 10.29 0.73 -6.53
CA PHE A 18 10.26 1.88 -5.62
C PHE A 18 9.34 1.65 -4.43
N LEU A 19 8.15 1.11 -4.66
CA LEU A 19 7.22 0.73 -3.60
C LEU A 19 7.80 -0.36 -2.71
N CYS A 20 8.38 -1.42 -3.28
CA CYS A 20 9.08 -2.45 -2.52
C CYS A 20 10.23 -1.87 -1.69
N SER A 21 11.00 -0.92 -2.24
CA SER A 21 12.08 -0.24 -1.49
C SER A 21 11.56 0.61 -0.33
N MET A 22 10.37 1.22 -0.47
CA MET A 22 9.76 2.00 0.61
C MET A 22 9.04 1.15 1.66
N LEU A 23 8.38 0.07 1.23
CA LEU A 23 7.76 -0.91 2.11
C LEU A 23 8.80 -1.74 2.88
N GLY A 24 10.00 -1.86 2.32
CA GLY A 24 11.11 -2.64 2.87
C GLY A 24 11.04 -4.12 2.47
N ASP A 25 12.20 -4.78 2.56
CA ASP A 25 12.36 -6.21 2.25
C ASP A 25 11.51 -7.12 3.14
N ASP A 26 11.13 -6.63 4.32
CA ASP A 26 10.33 -7.34 5.32
C ASP A 26 8.82 -7.23 5.10
N CYS A 27 8.37 -6.57 4.03
CA CYS A 27 6.96 -6.40 3.76
C CYS A 27 6.35 -7.70 3.18
N ASP A 28 5.45 -8.35 3.93
CA ASP A 28 4.71 -9.56 3.49
C ASP A 28 3.75 -9.32 2.29
N LEU A 29 3.70 -8.10 1.74
CA LEU A 29 2.90 -7.78 0.58
C LEU A 29 3.48 -8.45 -0.68
N SER A 30 2.72 -9.36 -1.27
CA SER A 30 3.09 -9.97 -2.55
C SER A 30 3.16 -8.92 -3.65
N MET A 31 4.14 -9.06 -4.56
CA MET A 31 4.24 -8.25 -5.80
C MET A 31 2.93 -8.19 -6.59
N VAL A 32 2.09 -9.24 -6.49
CA VAL A 32 0.75 -9.26 -7.11
C VAL A 32 -0.13 -8.14 -6.55
N VAL A 33 -0.09 -7.92 -5.23
CA VAL A 33 -0.88 -6.87 -4.55
C VAL A 33 -0.31 -5.49 -4.88
N VAL A 34 1.01 -5.33 -4.89
CA VAL A 34 1.66 -4.06 -5.25
C VAL A 34 1.24 -3.61 -6.65
N ARG A 35 1.27 -4.53 -7.61
CA ARG A 35 0.91 -4.25 -9.00
C ARG A 35 -0.60 -4.04 -9.20
N ASP A 36 -1.42 -4.77 -8.45
CA ASP A 36 -2.87 -4.59 -8.45
C ASP A 36 -3.26 -3.21 -7.91
N VAL A 37 -2.68 -2.79 -6.78
CA VAL A 37 -2.89 -1.45 -6.20
C VAL A 37 -2.37 -0.35 -7.13
N LEU A 38 -1.18 -0.50 -7.70
CA LEU A 38 -0.64 0.42 -8.71
C LEU A 38 -1.59 0.59 -9.89
N CYS A 39 -2.14 -0.51 -10.41
CA CYS A 39 -3.11 -0.47 -11.50
C CYS A 39 -4.39 0.26 -11.10
N GLN A 40 -4.91 -0.01 -9.89
CA GLN A 40 -6.09 0.67 -9.35
C GLN A 40 -5.87 2.17 -9.09
N CYS A 41 -4.65 2.57 -8.74
CA CYS A 41 -4.26 3.96 -8.51
C CYS A 41 -3.84 4.70 -9.80
N GLY A 42 -3.86 4.05 -10.97
CA GLY A 42 -3.46 4.66 -12.23
C GLY A 42 -1.95 4.90 -12.34
N TYR A 43 -1.15 4.01 -11.77
CA TYR A 43 0.32 4.08 -11.67
C TYR A 43 0.84 5.25 -10.81
N ASP A 44 -0.02 5.79 -9.95
CA ASP A 44 0.34 6.82 -8.99
C ASP A 44 1.01 6.18 -7.76
N VAL A 45 2.33 6.33 -7.66
CA VAL A 45 3.15 5.70 -6.61
C VAL A 45 2.82 6.23 -5.22
N ASP A 46 2.60 7.53 -5.06
CA ASP A 46 2.23 8.15 -3.78
C ASP A 46 0.92 7.57 -3.26
N THR A 47 -0.11 7.51 -4.12
CA THR A 47 -1.42 6.93 -3.76
C THR A 47 -1.32 5.43 -3.52
N ALA A 48 -0.59 4.69 -4.36
CA ALA A 48 -0.42 3.25 -4.22
C ALA A 48 0.32 2.89 -2.93
N LEU A 49 1.34 3.66 -2.53
CA LEU A 49 2.03 3.47 -1.27
C LEU A 49 1.11 3.65 -0.06
N ASP A 50 0.32 4.72 -0.05
CA ASP A 50 -0.61 5.01 1.06
C ASP A 50 -1.58 3.84 1.27
N VAL A 51 -2.14 3.32 0.17
CA VAL A 51 -3.01 2.13 0.18
C VAL A 51 -2.25 0.87 0.64
N LEU A 52 -1.03 0.65 0.16
CA LEU A 52 -0.22 -0.52 0.57
C LEU A 52 0.16 -0.44 2.07
N LEU A 53 0.47 0.75 2.59
CA LEU A 53 0.73 0.98 4.01
C LEU A 53 -0.52 0.76 4.86
N ASP A 54 -1.69 1.18 4.39
CA ASP A 54 -2.97 0.96 5.08
C ASP A 54 -3.36 -0.53 5.08
N LEU A 55 -3.15 -1.23 3.97
CA LEU A 55 -3.33 -2.69 3.86
C LEU A 55 -2.36 -3.45 4.80
N SER A 56 -1.09 -3.04 4.81
CA SER A 56 -0.07 -3.61 5.71
C SER A 56 -0.42 -3.35 7.17
N SER A 57 -0.93 -2.15 7.50
CA SER A 57 -1.30 -1.76 8.87
C SER A 57 -2.62 -2.39 9.32
N SER A 58 -3.53 -2.68 8.38
CA SER A 58 -4.83 -3.31 8.65
C SER A 58 -4.69 -4.74 9.21
N THR A 59 -3.53 -5.39 9.04
CA THR A 59 -3.24 -6.67 9.71
C THR A 59 -3.03 -6.54 11.23
N SER A 60 -2.73 -5.33 11.73
CA SER A 60 -2.59 -5.05 13.17
C SER A 60 -3.89 -4.61 13.84
N SER A 61 -4.93 -4.29 13.07
CA SER A 61 -6.25 -3.94 13.57
C SER A 61 -7.20 -5.12 13.50
N SER A 62 -6.80 -6.23 14.12
CA SER A 62 -7.78 -7.10 14.78
C SER A 62 -8.44 -6.28 15.89
N HIS A 63 -9.47 -5.53 15.51
CA HIS A 63 -10.73 -5.39 16.24
C HIS A 63 -10.65 -5.71 17.75
N ASN A 64 -9.99 -4.85 18.52
CA ASN A 64 -10.22 -4.79 19.95
C ASN A 64 -11.24 -3.68 20.22
N GLN A 65 -12.44 -3.83 19.65
CA GLN A 65 -13.63 -3.37 20.36
C GLN A 65 -13.78 -4.25 21.62
N LEU A 66 -12.93 -4.07 22.63
CA LEU A 66 -13.23 -4.51 23.99
C LEU A 66 -14.05 -3.43 24.66
N ASN A 67 -15.27 -3.28 24.19
CA ASN A 67 -16.34 -2.82 25.05
C ASN A 67 -17.50 -3.79 24.90
N ASP A 68 -17.45 -4.90 25.63
CA ASP A 68 -18.67 -5.46 26.19
C ASP A 68 -18.36 -6.22 27.48
N GLY A 69 -18.55 -5.51 28.59
CA GLY A 69 -18.66 -6.11 29.91
C GLY A 69 -19.97 -6.90 30.02
N TYR A 70 -19.96 -8.16 29.57
CA TYR A 70 -21.06 -9.10 29.81
C TYR A 70 -20.63 -10.22 30.76
N TYR A 71 -21.30 -10.23 31.92
CA TYR A 71 -21.46 -11.27 32.95
C TYR A 71 -20.80 -12.65 32.72
N VAL A 72 -19.93 -13.04 33.65
CA VAL A 72 -19.84 -14.44 34.11
C VAL A 72 -19.89 -14.49 35.64
N ARG A 73 -20.82 -15.33 36.08
CA ARG A 73 -21.30 -15.72 37.42
C ARG A 73 -20.33 -15.58 38.61
#